data_AF-A0AAW9DI74-F1
#
_entry.id   AF-A0AAW9DI74-F1
#
_cell.length_a   1.000
_cell.length_b   1.000
_cell.length_c   1.000
_cell.angle_alpha   90.00
_cell.angle_beta   90.00
_cell.angle_gamma   90.00
#
_symmetry.space_group_name_H-M   'P 1'
#
loop_
_entity.id
_entity.type
_entity.pdbx_description
1 polymer ?
#
loop_
_entity_poly.entity_id
_entity_poly.type
_entity_poly.pdbx_seq_one_letter_code
_entity_poly.pdbx_strand_id
1 'polypeptide(L)'
;YSPLFEELTTNYYRVIVQTPYKEELSDILPQTFFMQAENKLKTFSSDVIPLFQKENELTDEYSKLIAGAEIDFQGQTYNLAQMGPFGQSTDREVRKAASAATTAFFESKEADFDRVYDELVKVRTEIAHKLGFKDYVEYGYLKMNRFDYNRDMVKVYREEILKHIVPIVQNLRQRQAKRLQVPSLKHYDLNLEFLDGNAVPQGDPDFIVSQAKDMYRELSAETGEFFDFMIEHELLDLVAKPGKNSGGYCTYIPDFKSPFIFSNFNGTSGDIDVLTHEAGHAFQVYRSRWIQSPEVVWPTYETCEIHSMSMEFMTWPWMDRFFKEQVDKYKFTHLASALLFLPYGVLVDHFQ
;
A
#
# COMPACT_ATOMS: atom_id res chain seq x y z
N TYR A 1 -14.90 15.64 9.95
CA TYR A 1 -14.32 16.53 10.97
C TYR A 1 -12.81 16.71 10.89
N SER A 2 -12.04 15.76 10.32
CA SER A 2 -10.56 15.84 10.27
C SER A 2 -9.99 17.21 9.84
N PRO A 3 -10.49 17.88 8.78
CA PRO A 3 -9.94 19.17 8.37
C PRO A 3 -10.04 20.30 9.41
N LEU A 4 -10.95 20.20 10.38
CA LEU A 4 -11.06 21.16 11.49
C LEU A 4 -9.96 20.93 12.53
N PHE A 5 -9.55 19.68 12.77
CA PHE A 5 -8.40 19.38 13.63
C PHE A 5 -7.08 19.77 12.96
N GLU A 6 -7.00 19.66 11.62
CA GLU A 6 -5.86 20.15 10.87
C GLU A 6 -5.67 21.67 11.00
N GLU A 7 -6.74 22.45 11.17
CA GLU A 7 -6.64 23.89 11.44
C GLU A 7 -5.96 24.15 12.79
N LEU A 8 -6.36 23.42 13.84
CA LEU A 8 -5.72 23.51 15.16
C LEU A 8 -4.24 23.16 15.08
N THR A 9 -3.91 22.09 14.36
CA THR A 9 -2.53 21.63 14.14
C THR A 9 -1.73 22.69 13.35
N THR A 10 -2.33 23.30 12.34
CA THR A 10 -1.70 24.37 11.55
C THR A 10 -1.45 25.62 12.38
N ASN A 11 -2.37 25.97 13.29
CA ASN A 11 -2.19 27.07 14.23
C ASN A 11 -1.06 26.79 15.23
N TYR A 12 -0.96 25.56 15.73
CA TYR A 12 0.16 25.10 16.55
C TYR A 12 1.49 25.27 15.81
N TYR A 13 1.61 24.75 14.59
CA TYR A 13 2.81 24.90 13.77
C TYR A 13 3.17 26.36 13.50
N ARG A 14 2.18 27.24 13.29
CA ARG A 14 2.44 28.66 13.07
C ARG A 14 3.16 29.29 14.25
N VAL A 15 2.71 28.99 15.48
CA VAL A 15 3.36 29.47 16.71
C VAL A 15 4.77 28.91 16.83
N ILE A 16 4.96 27.61 16.57
CA ILE A 16 6.28 26.98 16.68
C ILE A 16 7.27 27.50 15.64
N VAL A 17 6.85 27.73 14.39
CA VAL A 17 7.74 28.21 13.32
C VAL A 17 8.11 29.70 13.51
N GLN A 18 7.23 30.50 14.13
CA GLN A 18 7.43 31.94 14.33
C GLN A 18 8.04 32.32 15.68
N THR A 19 8.27 31.34 16.57
CA THR A 19 8.82 31.60 17.91
C THR A 19 10.26 32.14 17.83
N PRO A 20 10.64 33.11 18.70
CA PRO A 20 12.04 33.52 18.80
C PRO A 20 12.95 32.42 19.37
N TYR A 21 12.36 31.37 19.97
CA TYR A 21 13.09 30.27 20.62
C TYR A 21 13.31 29.05 19.70
N LYS A 22 13.38 29.26 18.38
CA LYS A 22 13.50 28.15 17.40
C LYS A 22 14.81 27.37 17.57
N GLU A 23 15.89 28.06 17.96
CA GLU A 23 17.19 27.44 18.21
C GLU A 23 17.11 26.49 19.42
N GLU A 24 16.53 26.93 20.53
CA GLU A 24 16.36 26.11 21.73
C GLU A 24 15.39 24.95 21.50
N LEU A 25 14.34 25.15 20.70
CA LEU A 25 13.45 24.05 20.33
C LEU A 25 14.12 22.99 19.45
N SER A 26 15.20 23.32 18.75
CA SER A 26 15.94 22.37 17.92
C SER A 26 16.72 21.34 18.75
N ASP A 27 16.90 21.57 20.06
CA ASP A 27 17.45 20.58 20.99
C ASP A 27 16.46 19.45 21.32
N ILE A 28 15.16 19.66 21.08
CA ILE A 28 14.08 18.75 21.48
C ILE A 28 13.30 18.24 20.25
N LEU A 29 13.09 19.11 19.25
CA LEU A 29 12.36 18.80 18.03
C LEU A 29 13.34 18.62 16.87
N PRO A 30 13.26 17.51 16.12
CA PRO A 30 14.17 17.28 15.02
C PRO A 30 13.91 18.26 13.86
N GLN A 31 14.92 18.51 13.03
CA GLN A 31 14.79 19.38 11.86
C GLN A 31 13.60 19.00 10.96
N THR A 32 13.34 17.70 10.81
CA THR A 32 12.22 17.17 10.02
C THR A 32 10.86 17.63 10.53
N PHE A 33 10.68 17.81 11.85
CA PHE A 33 9.46 18.39 12.40
C PHE A 33 9.22 19.80 11.85
N PHE A 34 10.24 20.67 11.87
CA PHE A 34 10.12 22.04 11.37
C PHE A 34 9.85 22.06 9.87
N MET A 35 10.48 21.18 9.10
CA MET A 35 10.25 21.07 7.66
C MET A 35 8.80 20.67 7.34
N GLN A 36 8.24 19.69 8.08
CA GLN A 36 6.83 19.31 7.94
C GLN A 36 5.89 20.45 8.36
N ALA A 37 6.19 21.14 9.46
CA ALA A 37 5.42 22.29 9.94
C ALA A 37 5.38 23.42 8.89
N GLU A 38 6.53 23.75 8.28
CA GLU A 38 6.64 24.75 7.23
C GLU A 38 5.86 24.36 5.96
N ASN A 39 5.87 23.09 5.57
CA ASN A 39 5.03 22.60 4.47
C ASN A 39 3.55 22.67 4.81
N LYS A 40 3.14 22.26 6.03
CA LYS A 40 1.73 22.32 6.45
C LYS A 40 1.17 23.74 6.40
N LEU A 41 1.98 24.74 6.80
CA LEU A 41 1.59 26.16 6.71
C LEU A 41 1.35 26.64 5.27
N LYS A 42 1.97 26.01 4.28
CA LYS A 42 1.77 26.31 2.84
C LYS A 42 0.61 25.52 2.24
N THR A 43 0.36 24.32 2.74
CA THR A 43 -0.65 23.39 2.19
C THR A 43 -2.00 23.46 2.90
N PHE A 44 -2.23 24.44 3.77
CA PHE A 44 -3.48 24.56 4.52
C PHE A 44 -3.93 26.02 4.67
N SER A 45 -5.23 26.24 4.51
CA SER A 45 -5.94 27.46 4.89
C SER A 45 -7.33 27.11 5.40
N SER A 46 -7.89 27.89 6.33
CA SER A 46 -9.26 27.75 6.79
C SER A 46 -10.27 27.82 5.63
N ASP A 47 -9.95 28.62 4.60
CA ASP A 47 -10.83 28.87 3.46
C ASP A 47 -11.03 27.65 2.54
N VAL A 48 -10.15 26.65 2.65
CA VAL A 48 -10.23 25.40 1.87
C VAL A 48 -10.76 24.21 2.67
N ILE A 49 -11.12 24.40 3.95
CA ILE A 49 -11.72 23.34 4.79
C ILE A 49 -12.93 22.65 4.13
N PRO A 50 -13.91 23.38 3.53
CA PRO A 50 -15.02 22.73 2.83
C PRO A 50 -14.58 21.84 1.67
N LEU A 51 -13.50 22.22 0.97
CA LEU A 51 -12.97 21.44 -0.14
C LEU A 51 -12.25 20.18 0.35
N PHE A 52 -11.52 20.25 1.48
CA PHE A 52 -10.95 19.06 2.11
C PHE A 52 -12.03 18.10 2.62
N GLN A 53 -13.15 18.62 3.13
CA GLN A 53 -14.28 17.79 3.50
C GLN A 53 -14.86 17.06 2.28
N LYS A 54 -15.03 17.76 1.17
CA LYS A 54 -15.48 17.16 -0.10
C LYS A 54 -14.48 16.14 -0.66
N GLU A 55 -13.17 16.39 -0.60
CA GLU A 55 -12.12 15.42 -0.98
C GLU A 55 -12.23 14.13 -0.14
N ASN A 56 -12.43 14.25 1.18
CA ASN A 56 -12.61 13.11 2.07
C ASN A 56 -13.89 12.33 1.77
N GLU A 57 -15.02 13.02 1.58
CA GLU A 57 -16.31 12.40 1.22
C GLU A 57 -16.20 11.57 -0.06
N LEU A 58 -15.53 12.08 -1.09
CA LEU A 58 -15.31 11.37 -2.35
C LEU A 58 -14.39 10.16 -2.20
N THR A 59 -13.36 10.27 -1.36
CA THR A 59 -12.44 9.15 -1.06
C THR A 59 -13.14 8.04 -0.28
N ASP A 60 -14.01 8.41 0.66
CA ASP A 60 -14.88 7.47 1.39
C ASP A 60 -15.90 6.81 0.46
N GLU A 61 -16.47 7.56 -0.47
CA GLU A 61 -17.38 7.04 -1.49
C GLU A 61 -16.69 6.01 -2.39
N TYR A 62 -15.49 6.31 -2.90
CA TYR A 62 -14.68 5.34 -3.65
C TYR A 62 -14.43 4.05 -2.84
N SER A 63 -14.03 4.20 -1.57
CA SER A 63 -13.76 3.06 -0.69
C SER A 63 -15.01 2.21 -0.46
N LYS A 64 -16.19 2.83 -0.34
CA LYS A 64 -17.47 2.11 -0.21
C LYS A 64 -17.87 1.39 -1.50
N LEU A 65 -17.62 1.98 -2.67
CA LEU A 65 -17.86 1.31 -3.95
C LEU A 65 -17.02 0.03 -4.06
N ILE A 66 -15.75 0.09 -3.68
CA ILE A 66 -14.83 -1.05 -3.68
C ILE A 66 -15.22 -2.10 -2.62
N ALA A 67 -15.49 -1.69 -1.38
CA ALA A 67 -15.85 -2.59 -0.28
C ALA A 67 -17.24 -3.24 -0.48
N GLY A 68 -18.13 -2.57 -1.21
CA GLY A 68 -19.46 -3.07 -1.58
C GLY A 68 -19.49 -4.00 -2.78
N ALA A 69 -18.33 -4.51 -3.23
CA ALA A 69 -18.27 -5.46 -4.34
C ALA A 69 -18.92 -6.80 -3.98
N GLU A 70 -19.94 -7.18 -4.75
CA GLU A 70 -20.64 -8.45 -4.68
C GLU A 70 -20.62 -9.09 -6.08
N ILE A 71 -19.78 -10.10 -6.26
CA ILE A 71 -19.51 -10.75 -7.55
C ILE A 71 -20.03 -12.18 -7.49
N ASP A 72 -21.09 -12.47 -8.22
CA ASP A 72 -21.62 -13.82 -8.37
C ASP A 72 -20.71 -14.66 -9.26
N PHE A 73 -20.14 -15.72 -8.70
CA PHE A 73 -19.25 -16.63 -9.40
C PHE A 73 -19.44 -18.06 -8.90
N GLN A 74 -19.62 -19.03 -9.81
CA GLN A 74 -19.76 -20.46 -9.49
C GLN A 74 -20.77 -20.78 -8.36
N GLY A 75 -21.89 -20.04 -8.29
CA GLY A 75 -22.98 -20.28 -7.34
C GLY A 75 -22.79 -19.67 -5.94
N GLN A 76 -21.78 -18.82 -5.75
CA GLN A 76 -21.57 -18.03 -4.53
C GLN A 76 -21.29 -16.57 -4.88
N THR A 77 -21.40 -15.69 -3.88
CA THR A 77 -21.08 -14.27 -4.00
C THR A 77 -19.76 -13.97 -3.30
N TYR A 78 -18.84 -13.33 -3.99
CA TYR A 78 -17.50 -13.01 -3.52
C TYR A 78 -17.23 -11.51 -3.57
N ASN A 79 -16.38 -11.01 -2.67
CA ASN A 79 -15.78 -9.68 -2.83
C ASN A 79 -14.56 -9.73 -3.79
N LEU A 80 -13.98 -8.57 -4.10
CA LEU A 80 -12.82 -8.47 -5.00
C LEU A 80 -11.60 -9.28 -4.55
N ALA A 81 -11.29 -9.30 -3.25
CA ALA A 81 -10.15 -10.05 -2.72
C ALA A 81 -10.37 -11.56 -2.83
N GLN A 82 -11.59 -12.02 -2.59
CA GLN A 82 -11.99 -13.42 -2.69
C GLN A 82 -12.04 -13.94 -4.14
N MET A 83 -12.07 -13.04 -5.14
CA MET A 83 -11.92 -13.41 -6.54
C MET A 83 -10.47 -13.76 -6.94
N GLY A 84 -9.49 -13.38 -6.12
CA GLY A 84 -8.05 -13.60 -6.36
C GLY A 84 -7.68 -15.05 -6.69
N PRO A 85 -8.06 -16.05 -5.88
CA PRO A 85 -7.78 -17.47 -6.17
C PRO A 85 -8.29 -17.94 -7.53
N PHE A 86 -9.50 -17.53 -7.94
CA PHE A 86 -10.04 -17.91 -9.25
C PHE A 86 -9.25 -17.30 -10.40
N GLY A 87 -8.75 -16.07 -10.23
CA GLY A 87 -7.86 -15.41 -11.18
C GLY A 87 -6.49 -16.09 -11.35
N GLN A 88 -6.13 -17.02 -10.46
CA GLN A 88 -4.88 -17.79 -10.47
C GLN A 88 -5.10 -19.30 -10.71
N SER A 89 -6.33 -19.72 -11.02
CA SER A 89 -6.66 -21.13 -11.28
C SER A 89 -5.77 -21.73 -12.38
N THR A 90 -5.39 -23.02 -12.28
CA THR A 90 -4.71 -23.72 -13.39
C THR A 90 -5.63 -23.92 -14.59
N ASP A 91 -6.95 -23.95 -14.39
CA ASP A 91 -7.94 -23.94 -15.46
C ASP A 91 -8.05 -22.53 -16.07
N ARG A 92 -7.68 -22.43 -17.35
CA ARG A 92 -7.67 -21.17 -18.09
C ARG A 92 -9.07 -20.60 -18.31
N GLU A 93 -10.10 -21.43 -18.47
CA GLU A 93 -11.47 -20.92 -18.61
C GLU A 93 -11.99 -20.38 -17.28
N VAL A 94 -11.59 -20.97 -16.14
CA VAL A 94 -11.89 -20.39 -14.82
C VAL A 94 -11.23 -19.02 -14.65
N ARG A 95 -9.93 -18.88 -14.96
CA ARG A 95 -9.25 -17.57 -14.87
C ARG A 95 -9.90 -16.51 -15.75
N LYS A 96 -10.23 -16.89 -16.99
CA LYS A 96 -10.88 -16.00 -17.95
C LYS A 96 -12.27 -15.58 -17.46
N ALA A 97 -13.07 -16.51 -16.94
CA ALA A 97 -14.39 -16.20 -16.38
C ALA A 97 -14.29 -15.32 -15.12
N ALA A 98 -13.33 -15.59 -14.23
CA ALA A 98 -13.09 -14.77 -13.03
C ALA A 98 -12.68 -13.34 -13.38
N SER A 99 -11.79 -13.19 -14.37
CA SER A 99 -11.40 -11.88 -14.90
C SER A 99 -12.60 -11.15 -15.50
N ALA A 100 -13.43 -11.82 -16.31
CA ALA A 100 -14.61 -11.22 -16.91
C ALA A 100 -15.64 -10.79 -15.86
N ALA A 101 -15.87 -11.61 -14.83
CA ALA A 101 -16.78 -11.27 -13.73
C ALA A 101 -16.29 -10.05 -12.93
N THR A 102 -14.98 -9.98 -12.67
CA THR A 102 -14.36 -8.83 -11.99
C THR A 102 -14.47 -7.57 -12.83
N THR A 103 -14.18 -7.65 -14.14
CA THR A 103 -14.34 -6.53 -15.07
C THR A 103 -15.80 -6.08 -15.16
N ALA A 104 -16.76 -7.01 -15.26
CA ALA A 104 -18.18 -6.69 -15.33
C ALA A 104 -18.68 -5.94 -14.08
N PHE A 105 -18.12 -6.22 -12.90
CA PHE A 105 -18.39 -5.42 -11.70
C PHE A 105 -17.95 -3.96 -11.89
N PHE A 106 -16.71 -3.72 -12.31
CA PHE A 106 -16.21 -2.37 -12.57
C PHE A 106 -17.01 -1.67 -13.67
N GLU A 107 -17.34 -2.35 -14.77
CA GLU A 107 -18.18 -1.82 -15.85
C GLU A 107 -19.57 -1.44 -15.34
N SER A 108 -20.17 -2.25 -14.46
CA SER A 108 -21.48 -1.94 -13.86
C SER A 108 -21.48 -0.69 -12.97
N LYS A 109 -20.30 -0.26 -12.51
CA LYS A 109 -20.07 0.89 -11.63
C LYS A 109 -19.24 1.99 -12.32
N GLU A 110 -19.00 1.89 -13.63
CA GLU A 110 -18.08 2.75 -14.38
C GLU A 110 -18.45 4.23 -14.19
N ALA A 111 -19.73 4.58 -14.38
CA ALA A 111 -20.19 5.96 -14.22
C ALA A 111 -19.99 6.51 -12.79
N ASP A 112 -20.08 5.66 -11.76
CA ASP A 112 -19.86 6.07 -10.37
C ASP A 112 -18.37 6.30 -10.13
N PHE A 113 -17.50 5.38 -10.58
CA PHE A 113 -16.04 5.53 -10.48
C PHE A 113 -15.53 6.75 -11.25
N ASP A 114 -16.00 6.94 -12.48
CA ASP A 114 -15.63 8.08 -13.32
C ASP A 114 -16.04 9.40 -12.69
N ARG A 115 -17.29 9.48 -12.17
CA ARG A 115 -17.75 10.67 -11.48
C ARG A 115 -16.91 10.97 -10.25
N VAL A 116 -16.63 9.97 -9.41
CA VAL A 116 -15.83 10.16 -8.20
C VAL A 116 -14.43 10.65 -8.56
N TYR A 117 -13.78 10.05 -9.57
CA TYR A 117 -12.44 10.46 -9.98
C TYR A 117 -12.42 11.86 -10.62
N ASP A 118 -13.40 12.18 -11.48
CA ASP A 118 -13.56 13.52 -12.08
C ASP A 118 -13.78 14.61 -11.01
N GLU A 119 -14.67 14.36 -10.04
CA GLU A 119 -14.90 15.27 -8.92
C GLU A 119 -13.65 15.41 -8.04
N LEU A 120 -12.90 14.32 -7.80
CA LEU A 120 -11.63 14.36 -7.06
C LEU A 120 -10.60 15.23 -7.77
N VAL A 121 -10.42 15.09 -9.08
CA VAL A 121 -9.49 15.91 -9.87
C VAL A 121 -9.88 17.38 -9.79
N LYS A 122 -11.18 17.70 -9.92
CA LYS A 122 -11.69 19.07 -9.85
C LYS A 122 -11.47 19.70 -8.48
N VAL A 123 -11.87 19.04 -7.39
CA VAL A 123 -11.72 19.59 -6.03
C VAL A 123 -10.25 19.76 -5.66
N ARG A 124 -9.39 18.81 -6.04
CA ARG A 124 -7.94 18.88 -5.83
C ARG A 124 -7.30 20.05 -6.58
N THR A 125 -7.71 20.26 -7.84
CA THR A 125 -7.28 21.42 -8.63
C THR A 125 -7.73 22.73 -7.98
N GLU A 126 -8.97 22.81 -7.48
CA GLU A 126 -9.47 24.00 -6.79
C GLU A 126 -8.72 24.28 -5.48
N ILE A 127 -8.44 23.25 -4.68
CA ILE A 127 -7.62 23.35 -3.46
C ILE A 127 -6.25 23.96 -3.80
N ALA A 128 -5.56 23.40 -4.79
CA ALA A 128 -4.22 23.86 -5.17
C ALA A 128 -4.23 25.34 -5.58
N HIS A 129 -5.17 25.73 -6.46
CA HIS A 129 -5.27 27.13 -6.91
C HIS A 129 -5.65 28.10 -5.78
N LYS A 130 -6.57 27.73 -4.87
CA LYS A 130 -6.95 28.58 -3.73
C LYS A 130 -5.80 28.78 -2.74
N LEU A 131 -4.90 27.80 -2.64
CA LEU A 131 -3.69 27.90 -1.84
C LEU A 131 -2.51 28.56 -2.58
N GLY A 132 -2.72 29.00 -3.83
CA GLY A 132 -1.74 29.75 -4.62
C GLY A 132 -0.74 28.89 -5.40
N PHE A 133 -0.95 27.58 -5.50
CA PHE A 133 -0.12 26.68 -6.31
C PHE A 133 -0.51 26.74 -7.79
N LYS A 134 0.44 26.43 -8.67
CA LYS A 134 0.20 26.38 -10.11
C LYS A 134 -0.76 25.25 -10.49
N ASP A 135 -0.59 24.09 -9.87
CA ASP A 135 -1.36 22.87 -10.12
C ASP A 135 -1.32 21.95 -8.89
N TYR A 136 -2.09 20.86 -8.93
CA TYR A 136 -2.11 19.89 -7.84
C TYR A 136 -0.79 19.10 -7.71
N VAL A 137 0.05 19.06 -8.75
CA VAL A 137 1.33 18.35 -8.69
C VAL A 137 2.27 19.09 -7.74
N GLU A 138 2.39 20.42 -7.89
CA GLU A 138 3.18 21.26 -6.99
C GLU A 138 2.68 21.15 -5.54
N TYR A 139 1.36 21.30 -5.34
CA TYR A 139 0.74 21.15 -4.02
C TYR A 139 0.97 19.74 -3.42
N GLY A 140 0.79 18.69 -4.22
CA GLY A 140 0.87 17.30 -3.79
C GLY A 140 2.27 16.92 -3.31
N TYR A 141 3.33 17.43 -3.95
CA TYR A 141 4.71 17.18 -3.52
C TYR A 141 4.97 17.76 -2.11
N LEU A 142 4.48 18.98 -1.84
CA LEU A 142 4.58 19.57 -0.50
C LEU A 142 3.68 18.86 0.51
N LYS A 143 2.45 18.49 0.13
CA LYS A 143 1.51 17.74 1.00
C LYS A 143 2.11 16.40 1.44
N MET A 144 2.87 15.75 0.55
CA MET A 144 3.58 14.50 0.83
C MET A 144 4.93 14.69 1.53
N ASN A 145 5.32 15.94 1.85
CA ASN A 145 6.59 16.25 2.50
C ASN A 145 7.83 15.78 1.72
N ARG A 146 7.80 15.88 0.39
CA ARG A 146 8.95 15.55 -0.47
C ARG A 146 10.01 16.64 -0.37
N PHE A 147 11.07 16.37 0.40
CA PHE A 147 12.06 17.38 0.77
C PHE A 147 13.32 17.38 -0.11
N ASP A 148 13.74 16.22 -0.59
CA ASP A 148 15.04 15.97 -1.21
C ASP A 148 14.95 15.48 -2.66
N TYR A 149 13.74 15.43 -3.22
CA TYR A 149 13.51 15.18 -4.65
C TYR A 149 12.35 15.99 -5.21
N ASN A 150 12.34 16.14 -6.54
CA ASN A 150 11.35 16.92 -7.27
C ASN A 150 10.88 16.19 -8.54
N ARG A 151 9.95 16.81 -9.26
CA ARG A 151 9.33 16.25 -10.47
C ARG A 151 10.33 15.88 -11.57
N ASP A 152 11.39 16.66 -11.74
CA ASP A 152 12.40 16.41 -12.76
C ASP A 152 13.25 15.18 -12.41
N MET A 153 13.56 14.98 -11.14
CA MET A 153 14.25 13.78 -10.65
C MET A 153 13.38 12.53 -10.84
N VAL A 154 12.08 12.61 -10.51
CA VAL A 154 11.14 11.50 -10.74
C VAL A 154 11.02 11.18 -12.24
N LYS A 155 10.99 12.20 -13.11
CA LYS A 155 11.01 12.00 -14.56
C LYS A 155 12.24 11.20 -15.01
N VAL A 156 13.43 11.57 -14.56
CA VAL A 156 14.67 10.82 -14.87
C VAL A 156 14.57 9.38 -14.36
N TYR A 157 14.06 9.16 -13.15
CA TYR A 157 13.83 7.80 -12.63
C TYR A 157 12.90 6.98 -13.54
N ARG A 158 11.78 7.55 -14.01
CA ARG A 158 10.88 6.85 -14.96
C ARG A 158 11.57 6.51 -16.28
N GLU A 159 12.41 7.41 -16.80
CA GLU A 159 13.18 7.18 -18.03
C GLU A 159 14.19 6.03 -17.86
N GLU A 160 14.86 5.94 -16.70
CA GLU A 160 15.76 4.83 -16.39
C GLU A 160 15.01 3.49 -16.26
N ILE A 161 13.82 3.47 -15.63
CA ILE A 161 12.96 2.27 -15.60
C ILE A 161 12.56 1.84 -17.01
N LEU A 162 12.14 2.78 -17.87
CA LEU A 162 11.79 2.50 -19.26
C LEU A 162 12.96 1.90 -20.04
N LYS A 163 14.16 2.45 -19.87
CA LYS A 163 15.35 2.04 -20.61
C LYS A 163 15.94 0.72 -20.14
N HIS A 164 15.97 0.48 -18.82
CA HIS A 164 16.72 -0.62 -18.23
C HIS A 164 15.83 -1.76 -17.72
N ILE A 165 14.64 -1.47 -17.19
CA ILE A 165 13.80 -2.49 -16.55
C ILE A 165 12.73 -3.04 -17.49
N VAL A 166 12.11 -2.21 -18.34
CA VAL A 166 11.08 -2.67 -19.28
C VAL A 166 11.55 -3.82 -20.18
N PRO A 167 12.78 -3.82 -20.75
CA PRO A 167 13.26 -4.96 -21.53
C PRO A 167 13.37 -6.27 -20.72
N ILE A 168 13.75 -6.17 -19.44
CA ILE A 168 13.84 -7.30 -18.52
C ILE A 168 12.45 -7.87 -18.25
N VAL A 169 11.48 -6.99 -17.95
CA VAL A 169 10.09 -7.36 -17.71
C VAL A 169 9.44 -7.98 -18.94
N GLN A 170 9.72 -7.47 -20.14
CA GLN A 170 9.28 -8.10 -21.39
C GLN A 170 9.83 -9.53 -21.54
N ASN A 171 11.11 -9.75 -21.21
CA ASN A 171 11.70 -11.08 -21.21
C ASN A 171 11.05 -12.00 -20.17
N LEU A 172 10.77 -11.51 -18.96
CA LEU A 172 10.07 -12.27 -17.92
C LEU A 172 8.68 -12.72 -18.38
N ARG A 173 7.90 -11.83 -19.00
CA ARG A 173 6.57 -12.17 -19.57
C ARG A 173 6.68 -13.17 -20.72
N GLN A 174 7.70 -13.08 -21.58
CA GLN A 174 7.94 -14.09 -22.61
C GLN A 174 8.30 -15.46 -22.01
N ARG A 175 9.09 -15.48 -20.93
CA ARG A 175 9.41 -16.72 -20.20
C ARG A 175 8.17 -17.32 -19.53
N GLN A 176 7.31 -16.48 -18.94
CA GLN A 176 6.02 -16.90 -18.40
C GLN A 176 5.13 -17.50 -19.50
N ALA A 177 4.98 -16.84 -20.65
CA ALA A 177 4.20 -17.37 -21.79
C ALA A 177 4.66 -18.76 -22.22
N LYS A 178 6.00 -18.95 -22.37
CA LYS A 178 6.60 -20.25 -22.70
C LYS A 178 6.34 -21.29 -21.61
N ARG A 179 6.50 -20.91 -20.34
CA ARG A 179 6.27 -21.79 -19.19
C ARG A 179 4.81 -22.25 -19.10
N LEU A 180 3.86 -21.36 -19.39
CA LEU A 180 2.43 -21.65 -19.45
C LEU A 180 1.97 -22.28 -20.77
N GLN A 181 2.88 -22.50 -21.74
CA GLN A 181 2.58 -23.09 -23.04
C GLN A 181 1.46 -22.34 -23.81
N VAL A 182 1.40 -21.01 -23.67
CA VAL A 182 0.45 -20.16 -24.41
C VAL A 182 1.16 -19.39 -25.52
N PRO A 183 0.53 -19.20 -26.70
CA PRO A 183 1.14 -18.46 -27.81
C PRO A 183 1.33 -16.97 -27.48
N SER A 184 0.47 -16.41 -26.63
CA SER A 184 0.58 -15.06 -26.09
C SER A 184 -0.12 -15.00 -24.74
N LEU A 185 0.45 -14.27 -23.78
CA LEU A 185 -0.23 -13.96 -22.52
C LEU A 185 -1.39 -13.00 -22.78
N LYS A 186 -2.57 -13.34 -22.26
CA LYS A 186 -3.69 -12.41 -22.13
C LYS A 186 -3.75 -11.87 -20.71
N HIS A 187 -4.57 -10.85 -20.46
CA HIS A 187 -4.70 -10.25 -19.13
C HIS A 187 -5.05 -11.29 -18.04
N TYR A 188 -5.91 -12.27 -18.36
CA TYR A 188 -6.29 -13.37 -17.47
C TYR A 188 -5.24 -14.51 -17.35
N ASP A 189 -4.11 -14.40 -18.05
CA ASP A 189 -2.98 -15.32 -17.87
C ASP A 189 -1.89 -14.73 -16.95
N LEU A 190 -1.92 -13.41 -16.71
CA LEU A 190 -0.83 -12.69 -16.03
C LEU A 190 -0.61 -13.11 -14.57
N ASN A 191 -1.67 -13.61 -13.91
CA ASN A 191 -1.66 -13.97 -12.49
C ASN A 191 -1.34 -15.46 -12.26
N LEU A 192 -1.22 -16.29 -13.31
CA LEU A 192 -0.70 -17.65 -13.18
C LEU A 192 0.76 -17.68 -13.61
N GLU A 193 1.65 -18.16 -12.77
CA GLU A 193 3.08 -18.25 -13.07
C GLU A 193 3.49 -19.65 -13.51
N PHE A 194 2.92 -20.72 -12.93
CA PHE A 194 3.32 -22.10 -13.21
C PHE A 194 2.13 -22.97 -13.63
N LEU A 195 2.35 -23.90 -14.57
CA LEU A 195 1.29 -24.77 -15.11
C LEU A 195 0.64 -25.67 -14.08
N ASP A 196 1.43 -26.12 -13.11
CA ASP A 196 1.02 -26.96 -11.99
C ASP A 196 0.56 -26.12 -10.77
N GLY A 197 0.32 -24.82 -10.97
CA GLY A 197 -0.20 -23.91 -9.94
C GLY A 197 0.88 -23.06 -9.28
N ASN A 198 0.45 -21.87 -8.83
CA ASN A 198 1.27 -20.95 -8.05
C ASN A 198 1.58 -21.50 -6.66
N ALA A 199 2.60 -20.95 -6.02
CA ALA A 199 2.87 -21.22 -4.62
C ALA A 199 1.67 -20.78 -3.75
N VAL A 200 1.23 -21.66 -2.86
CA VAL A 200 0.19 -21.36 -1.87
C VAL A 200 0.69 -21.67 -0.46
N PRO A 201 0.31 -20.88 0.56
CA PRO A 201 0.62 -21.20 1.95
C PRO A 201 0.07 -22.59 2.34
N GLN A 202 0.84 -23.35 3.11
CA GLN A 202 0.51 -24.70 3.54
C GLN A 202 -0.18 -24.68 4.92
N GLY A 203 -1.35 -24.04 5.01
CA GLY A 203 -2.16 -23.96 6.22
C GLY A 203 -3.23 -22.87 6.17
N ASP A 204 -4.04 -22.79 7.22
CA ASP A 204 -5.04 -21.74 7.42
C ASP A 204 -4.39 -20.45 7.98
N PRO A 205 -5.15 -19.34 8.15
CA PRO A 205 -4.61 -18.10 8.70
C PRO A 205 -3.97 -18.26 10.08
N ASP A 206 -4.51 -19.11 10.96
CA ASP A 206 -3.96 -19.34 12.30
C ASP A 206 -2.59 -20.06 12.23
N PHE A 207 -2.46 -21.02 11.31
CA PHE A 207 -1.18 -21.64 10.99
C PHE A 207 -0.17 -20.60 10.47
N ILE A 208 -0.59 -19.71 9.54
CA ILE A 208 0.28 -18.65 9.00
C ILE A 208 0.79 -17.75 10.12
N VAL A 209 -0.08 -17.28 11.02
CA VAL A 209 0.30 -16.42 12.15
C VAL A 209 1.26 -17.15 13.10
N SER A 210 1.01 -18.44 13.36
CA SER A 210 1.89 -19.27 14.18
C SER A 210 3.30 -19.41 13.56
N GLN A 211 3.39 -19.68 12.25
CA GLN A 211 4.68 -19.74 11.55
C GLN A 211 5.40 -18.37 11.51
N ALA A 212 4.65 -17.27 11.35
CA ALA A 212 5.21 -15.93 11.39
C ALA A 212 5.76 -15.57 12.77
N LYS A 213 5.11 -16.02 13.86
CA LYS A 213 5.60 -15.87 15.23
C LYS A 213 6.97 -16.53 15.42
N ASP A 214 7.09 -17.79 15.00
CA ASP A 214 8.37 -18.51 15.09
C ASP A 214 9.44 -17.87 14.21
N MET A 215 9.09 -17.49 12.97
CA MET A 215 9.97 -16.75 12.07
C MET A 215 10.52 -15.47 12.70
N TYR A 216 9.66 -14.61 13.24
CA TYR A 216 10.10 -13.33 13.79
C TYR A 216 10.90 -13.47 15.09
N ARG A 217 10.65 -14.51 15.89
CA ARG A 217 11.50 -14.85 17.05
C ARG A 217 12.89 -15.33 16.65
N GLU A 218 13.00 -16.05 15.53
CA GLU A 218 14.28 -16.51 14.98
C GLU A 218 15.03 -15.42 14.22
N LEU A 219 14.32 -14.46 13.62
CA LEU A 219 14.91 -13.36 12.87
C LEU A 219 15.72 -12.45 13.79
N SER A 220 15.13 -11.99 14.90
CA SER A 220 15.84 -11.24 15.93
C SER A 220 15.04 -11.15 17.23
N ALA A 221 15.71 -10.78 18.34
CA ALA A 221 15.04 -10.56 19.61
C ALA A 221 13.99 -9.44 19.51
N GLU A 222 14.31 -8.38 18.77
CA GLU A 222 13.45 -7.22 18.54
C GLU A 222 12.19 -7.56 17.76
N THR A 223 12.30 -8.33 16.68
CA THR A 223 11.13 -8.75 15.90
C THR A 223 10.30 -9.79 16.64
N GLY A 224 10.92 -10.63 17.47
CA GLY A 224 10.22 -11.56 18.36
C GLY A 224 9.35 -10.82 19.38
N GLU A 225 9.93 -9.85 20.10
CA GLU A 225 9.19 -9.00 21.05
C GLU A 225 8.04 -8.23 20.36
N PHE A 226 8.31 -7.65 19.20
CA PHE A 226 7.32 -6.95 18.39
C PHE A 226 6.15 -7.86 17.99
N PHE A 227 6.41 -9.03 17.42
CA PHE A 227 5.34 -9.86 16.88
C PHE A 227 4.56 -10.56 18.00
N ASP A 228 5.23 -10.90 19.11
CA ASP A 228 4.56 -11.35 20.33
C ASP A 228 3.60 -10.27 20.84
N PHE A 229 4.03 -9.00 20.89
CA PHE A 229 3.16 -7.88 21.25
C PHE A 229 1.93 -7.75 20.33
N MET A 230 2.11 -7.89 19.02
CA MET A 230 0.99 -7.81 18.05
C MET A 230 -0.06 -8.90 18.29
N ILE A 231 0.39 -10.13 18.59
CA ILE A 231 -0.50 -11.27 18.87
C ILE A 231 -1.20 -11.09 20.22
N GLU A 232 -0.45 -10.76 21.28
CA GLU A 232 -0.97 -10.64 22.65
C GLU A 232 -2.05 -9.55 22.78
N HIS A 233 -2.01 -8.53 21.93
CA HIS A 233 -2.95 -7.40 21.94
C HIS A 233 -3.98 -7.46 20.79
N GLU A 234 -4.05 -8.58 20.05
CA GLU A 234 -5.02 -8.80 18.96
C GLU A 234 -4.98 -7.71 17.87
N LEU A 235 -3.77 -7.26 17.50
CA LEU A 235 -3.54 -6.12 16.60
C LEU A 235 -3.46 -6.51 15.10
N LEU A 236 -4.12 -7.61 14.73
CA LEU A 236 -4.08 -8.21 13.39
C LEU A 236 -5.51 -8.53 12.90
N ASP A 237 -6.00 -7.86 11.85
CA ASP A 237 -7.22 -8.27 11.12
C ASP A 237 -6.88 -8.69 9.68
N LEU A 238 -6.56 -9.98 9.53
CA LEU A 238 -5.85 -10.47 8.35
C LEU A 238 -6.76 -11.02 7.24
N VAL A 239 -7.92 -11.57 7.57
CA VAL A 239 -8.72 -12.41 6.64
C VAL A 239 -9.70 -11.58 5.81
N ALA A 240 -9.89 -11.94 4.53
CA ALA A 240 -10.90 -11.33 3.67
C ALA A 240 -12.33 -11.68 4.13
N LYS A 241 -13.21 -10.68 4.25
CA LYS A 241 -14.58 -10.83 4.78
C LYS A 241 -15.58 -10.01 3.94
N PRO A 242 -16.86 -10.38 3.85
CA PRO A 242 -17.89 -9.55 3.22
C PRO A 242 -17.92 -8.13 3.82
N GLY A 243 -18.01 -7.12 2.97
CA GLY A 243 -18.03 -5.70 3.37
C GLY A 243 -16.69 -5.15 3.90
N LYS A 244 -15.62 -5.95 3.94
CA LYS A 244 -14.28 -5.49 4.32
C LYS A 244 -13.64 -4.75 3.15
N ASN A 245 -12.98 -3.63 3.45
CA ASN A 245 -12.27 -2.84 2.43
C ASN A 245 -11.12 -3.66 1.80
N SER A 246 -10.76 -3.37 0.55
CA SER A 246 -9.71 -4.09 -0.16
C SER A 246 -8.30 -3.65 0.28
N GLY A 247 -7.28 -4.44 -0.12
CA GLY A 247 -5.87 -4.14 0.13
C GLY A 247 -5.35 -4.56 1.50
N GLY A 248 -4.25 -3.93 1.91
CA GLY A 248 -3.62 -4.04 3.22
C GLY A 248 -3.16 -2.66 3.67
N TYR A 249 -3.03 -2.47 4.98
CA TYR A 249 -2.37 -1.29 5.55
C TYR A 249 -1.86 -1.56 6.95
N CYS A 250 -0.93 -0.72 7.38
CA CYS A 250 -0.51 -0.57 8.76
C CYS A 250 -0.90 0.83 9.27
N THR A 251 -1.35 0.92 10.52
CA THR A 251 -1.58 2.19 11.21
C THR A 251 -1.04 2.15 12.64
N TYR A 252 -1.11 3.28 13.34
CA TYR A 252 -0.68 3.41 14.73
C TYR A 252 -1.77 4.04 15.59
N ILE A 253 -1.98 3.48 16.77
CA ILE A 253 -2.95 3.93 17.76
C ILE A 253 -2.17 4.59 18.92
N PRO A 254 -2.01 5.93 18.92
CA PRO A 254 -1.04 6.60 19.79
C PRO A 254 -1.29 6.40 21.29
N ASP A 255 -2.56 6.49 21.73
CA ASP A 255 -2.93 6.36 23.15
C ASP A 255 -2.60 4.97 23.72
N PHE A 256 -2.62 3.95 22.87
CA PHE A 256 -2.30 2.57 23.25
C PHE A 256 -0.86 2.18 22.89
N LYS A 257 -0.14 3.05 22.17
CA LYS A 257 1.19 2.78 21.62
C LYS A 257 1.24 1.47 20.82
N SER A 258 0.22 1.27 20.00
CA SER A 258 0.01 -0.01 19.29
C SER A 258 0.03 0.18 17.77
N PRO A 259 0.88 -0.55 17.03
CA PRO A 259 0.67 -0.74 15.60
C PRO A 259 -0.61 -1.55 15.36
N PHE A 260 -1.16 -1.50 14.15
CA PHE A 260 -2.26 -2.38 13.75
C PHE A 260 -2.08 -2.79 12.29
N ILE A 261 -2.21 -4.08 12.01
CA ILE A 261 -2.12 -4.64 10.66
C ILE A 261 -3.50 -5.04 10.17
N PHE A 262 -3.85 -4.55 8.99
CA PHE A 262 -5.03 -4.92 8.24
C PHE A 262 -4.62 -5.58 6.92
N SER A 263 -5.23 -6.72 6.58
CA SER A 263 -5.05 -7.35 5.26
C SER A 263 -6.27 -8.14 4.83
N ASN A 264 -6.19 -8.78 3.66
CA ASN A 264 -7.28 -9.59 3.09
C ASN A 264 -6.77 -10.97 2.59
N PHE A 265 -6.45 -11.87 3.53
CA PHE A 265 -6.03 -13.24 3.22
C PHE A 265 -7.12 -13.97 2.44
N ASN A 266 -6.70 -14.60 1.36
CA ASN A 266 -7.55 -15.33 0.43
C ASN A 266 -6.97 -16.69 0.01
N GLY A 267 -5.89 -17.14 0.66
CA GLY A 267 -5.25 -18.44 0.43
C GLY A 267 -4.23 -18.45 -0.71
N THR A 268 -3.83 -17.28 -1.21
CA THR A 268 -2.77 -17.17 -2.23
C THR A 268 -1.42 -16.82 -1.61
N SER A 269 -0.33 -16.83 -2.40
CA SER A 269 0.97 -16.32 -1.92
C SER A 269 0.92 -14.88 -1.44
N GLY A 270 -0.05 -14.09 -1.94
CA GLY A 270 -0.28 -12.71 -1.53
C GLY A 270 -0.57 -12.56 -0.03
N ASP A 271 -1.03 -13.61 0.65
CA ASP A 271 -1.23 -13.61 2.10
C ASP A 271 0.10 -13.43 2.85
N ILE A 272 1.19 -14.04 2.36
CA ILE A 272 2.51 -13.90 2.96
C ILE A 272 3.18 -12.59 2.54
N ASP A 273 2.96 -12.17 1.29
CA ASP A 273 3.45 -10.88 0.77
C ASP A 273 2.89 -9.73 1.64
N VAL A 274 1.57 -9.66 1.82
CA VAL A 274 0.95 -8.59 2.62
C VAL A 274 1.31 -8.71 4.11
N LEU A 275 1.40 -9.93 4.67
CA LEU A 275 1.78 -10.09 6.08
C LEU A 275 3.18 -9.54 6.35
N THR A 276 4.15 -9.89 5.50
CA THR A 276 5.54 -9.44 5.69
C THR A 276 5.71 -7.97 5.37
N HIS A 277 5.01 -7.46 4.34
CA HIS A 277 4.96 -6.04 4.01
C HIS A 277 4.45 -5.19 5.18
N GLU A 278 3.23 -5.49 5.67
CA GLU A 278 2.62 -4.70 6.75
C GLU A 278 3.33 -4.91 8.08
N ALA A 279 3.92 -6.09 8.31
CA ALA A 279 4.77 -6.31 9.48
C ALA A 279 6.06 -5.47 9.43
N GLY A 280 6.59 -5.14 8.25
CA GLY A 280 7.71 -4.19 8.11
C GLY A 280 7.32 -2.78 8.54
N HIS A 281 6.16 -2.28 8.11
CA HIS A 281 5.59 -1.01 8.58
C HIS A 281 5.34 -1.04 10.09
N ALA A 282 4.66 -2.09 10.58
CA ALA A 282 4.31 -2.24 11.98
C ALA A 282 5.55 -2.35 12.88
N PHE A 283 6.59 -3.04 12.43
CA PHE A 283 7.86 -3.12 13.14
C PHE A 283 8.55 -1.77 13.19
N GLN A 284 8.58 -1.01 12.08
CA GLN A 284 9.15 0.34 12.06
C GLN A 284 8.48 1.21 13.13
N VAL A 285 7.14 1.30 13.13
CA VAL A 285 6.46 2.16 14.11
C VAL A 285 6.59 1.64 15.53
N TYR A 286 6.59 0.31 15.73
CA TYR A 286 6.84 -0.31 17.03
C TYR A 286 8.19 0.11 17.63
N ARG A 287 9.22 0.20 16.78
CA ARG A 287 10.57 0.64 17.15
C ARG A 287 10.70 2.16 17.26
N SER A 288 9.74 2.93 16.74
CA SER A 288 9.67 4.39 16.83
C SER A 288 8.76 4.91 17.95
N ARG A 289 8.14 4.04 18.76
CA ARG A 289 7.20 4.46 19.84
C ARG A 289 7.81 5.31 20.95
N TRP A 290 9.15 5.42 21.01
CA TRP A 290 9.85 6.30 21.93
C TRP A 290 9.86 7.76 21.47
N ILE A 291 9.60 8.01 20.18
CA ILE A 291 9.50 9.35 19.60
C ILE A 291 8.24 10.02 20.15
N GLN A 292 8.42 11.19 20.77
CA GLN A 292 7.31 11.93 21.41
C GLN A 292 6.52 12.78 20.42
N SER A 293 7.17 13.27 19.35
CA SER A 293 6.54 14.09 18.32
C SER A 293 5.82 13.20 17.31
N PRO A 294 4.47 13.19 17.27
CA PRO A 294 3.70 12.30 16.41
C PRO A 294 4.00 12.48 14.90
N GLU A 295 4.44 13.67 14.50
CA GLU A 295 4.79 14.04 13.13
C GLU A 295 5.92 13.21 12.53
N VAL A 296 6.80 12.70 13.39
CA VAL A 296 8.07 12.06 12.98
C VAL A 296 8.19 10.64 13.53
N VAL A 297 7.09 10.07 14.03
CA VAL A 297 6.98 8.63 14.36
C VAL A 297 7.11 7.79 13.09
N TRP A 298 6.49 8.26 12.01
CA TRP A 298 6.61 7.72 10.67
C TRP A 298 7.49 8.64 9.82
N PRO A 299 8.32 8.10 8.92
CA PRO A 299 8.95 8.89 7.88
C PRO A 299 7.93 9.23 6.76
N THR A 300 8.39 9.84 5.66
CA THR A 300 7.53 10.09 4.48
C THR A 300 7.17 8.78 3.75
N TYR A 301 6.10 8.78 2.97
CA TYR A 301 5.52 7.56 2.38
C TYR A 301 6.54 6.68 1.64
N GLU A 302 7.37 7.25 0.76
CA GLU A 302 8.39 6.47 0.04
C GLU A 302 9.43 5.83 0.97
N THR A 303 9.73 6.47 2.10
CA THR A 303 10.65 5.94 3.10
C THR A 303 9.96 4.89 3.97
N CYS A 304 8.66 5.02 4.26
CA CYS A 304 7.89 3.95 4.89
C CYS A 304 8.00 2.66 4.06
N GLU A 305 7.85 2.76 2.73
CA GLU A 305 7.93 1.61 1.82
C GLU A 305 9.30 0.92 1.78
N ILE A 306 10.37 1.57 2.25
CA ILE A 306 11.67 0.89 2.44
C ILE A 306 11.53 -0.19 3.52
N HIS A 307 10.83 0.08 4.62
CA HIS A 307 10.71 -0.86 5.74
C HIS A 307 9.85 -2.06 5.37
N SER A 308 8.70 -1.82 4.75
CA SER A 308 7.77 -2.87 4.32
C SER A 308 8.38 -3.75 3.24
N MET A 309 8.79 -3.18 2.11
CA MET A 309 9.32 -3.96 0.98
C MET A 309 10.65 -4.64 1.33
N SER A 310 11.48 -4.05 2.20
CA SER A 310 12.70 -4.76 2.67
C SER A 310 12.36 -5.93 3.58
N MET A 311 11.33 -5.82 4.43
CA MET A 311 10.91 -6.90 5.33
C MET A 311 10.45 -8.14 4.54
N GLU A 312 9.78 -7.94 3.40
CA GLU A 312 9.43 -9.03 2.48
C GLU A 312 10.67 -9.86 2.07
N PHE A 313 11.80 -9.20 1.82
CA PHE A 313 13.06 -9.90 1.49
C PHE A 313 13.83 -10.40 2.71
N MET A 314 13.82 -9.67 3.83
CA MET A 314 14.51 -10.10 5.06
C MET A 314 13.94 -11.40 5.62
N THR A 315 12.68 -11.70 5.32
CA THR A 315 11.99 -12.92 5.74
C THR A 315 12.18 -14.11 4.79
N TRP A 316 12.84 -13.93 3.62
CA TRP A 316 13.14 -14.99 2.66
C TRP A 316 13.76 -16.28 3.23
N PRO A 317 14.66 -16.23 4.24
CA PRO A 317 15.24 -17.44 4.82
C PRO A 317 14.21 -18.38 5.46
N TRP A 318 13.00 -17.90 5.78
CA TRP A 318 11.96 -18.67 6.47
C TRP A 318 10.75 -19.03 5.59
N MET A 319 10.81 -18.74 4.29
CA MET A 319 9.67 -18.97 3.38
C MET A 319 9.29 -20.45 3.21
N ASP A 320 10.19 -21.38 3.51
CA ASP A 320 9.92 -22.81 3.57
C ASP A 320 8.91 -23.17 4.68
N ARG A 321 8.79 -22.34 5.73
CA ARG A 321 7.77 -22.51 6.78
C ARG A 321 6.36 -22.41 6.23
N PHE A 322 6.14 -21.47 5.32
CA PHE A 322 4.83 -21.22 4.70
C PHE A 322 4.60 -22.06 3.46
N PHE A 323 5.61 -22.22 2.60
CA PHE A 323 5.43 -22.80 1.26
C PHE A 323 5.97 -24.23 1.10
N LYS A 324 6.77 -24.73 2.07
CA LYS A 324 7.37 -26.07 2.04
C LYS A 324 8.10 -26.31 0.71
N GLU A 325 7.79 -27.41 0.01
CA GLU A 325 8.36 -27.77 -1.30
C GLU A 325 8.10 -26.72 -2.41
N GLN A 326 7.18 -25.77 -2.19
CA GLN A 326 6.88 -24.69 -3.15
C GLN A 326 7.70 -23.42 -2.92
N VAL A 327 8.65 -23.42 -1.97
CA VAL A 327 9.43 -22.23 -1.59
C VAL A 327 10.18 -21.59 -2.78
N ASP A 328 10.71 -22.39 -3.70
CA ASP A 328 11.42 -21.87 -4.87
C ASP A 328 10.46 -21.24 -5.89
N LYS A 329 9.23 -21.77 -6.02
CA LYS A 329 8.18 -21.11 -6.80
C LYS A 329 7.84 -19.75 -6.22
N TYR A 330 7.67 -19.69 -4.89
CA TYR A 330 7.38 -18.43 -4.19
C TYR A 330 8.50 -17.42 -4.41
N LYS A 331 9.75 -17.75 -4.09
CA LYS A 331 10.89 -16.83 -4.22
C LYS A 331 11.08 -16.34 -5.65
N PHE A 332 10.92 -17.22 -6.65
CA PHE A 332 10.97 -16.82 -8.05
C PHE A 332 9.85 -15.82 -8.39
N THR A 333 8.60 -16.14 -8.01
CA THR A 333 7.45 -15.28 -8.30
C THR A 333 7.53 -13.95 -7.56
N HIS A 334 7.94 -13.94 -6.29
CA HIS A 334 8.09 -12.74 -5.47
C HIS A 334 9.14 -11.77 -6.04
N LEU A 335 10.31 -12.27 -6.44
CA LEU A 335 11.32 -11.42 -7.08
C LEU A 335 10.88 -10.95 -8.48
N ALA A 336 10.22 -11.83 -9.24
CA ALA A 336 9.68 -11.48 -10.54
C ALA A 336 8.60 -10.40 -10.42
N SER A 337 7.68 -10.51 -9.46
CA SER A 337 6.61 -9.53 -9.23
C SER A 337 7.18 -8.17 -8.82
N ALA A 338 8.22 -8.14 -7.96
CA ALA A 338 8.92 -6.91 -7.62
C ALA A 338 9.46 -6.17 -8.86
N LEU A 339 10.06 -6.90 -9.82
CA LEU A 339 10.52 -6.31 -11.08
C LEU A 339 9.37 -5.91 -12.01
N LEU A 340 8.32 -6.75 -12.10
CA LEU A 340 7.13 -6.49 -12.92
C LEU A 340 6.35 -5.26 -12.44
N PHE A 341 6.41 -4.96 -11.13
CA PHE A 341 5.76 -3.81 -10.53
C PHE A 341 6.44 -2.49 -10.94
N LEU A 342 7.77 -2.45 -11.11
CA LEU A 342 8.48 -1.18 -11.37
C LEU A 342 7.96 -0.42 -12.61
N PRO A 343 7.78 -1.04 -13.80
CA PRO A 343 7.16 -0.36 -14.94
C PRO A 343 5.70 0.06 -14.71
N TYR A 344 4.94 -0.74 -13.95
CA TYR A 344 3.55 -0.41 -13.64
C TYR A 344 3.47 0.78 -12.68
N GLY A 345 4.28 0.81 -11.62
CA GLY A 345 4.35 1.90 -10.66
C GLY A 345 4.72 3.23 -11.32
N VAL A 346 5.73 3.25 -12.19
CA VAL A 346 6.08 4.49 -12.93
C VAL A 346 5.04 4.89 -13.97
N LEU A 347 4.27 3.95 -14.51
CA LEU A 347 3.16 4.26 -15.42
C LEU A 347 2.03 4.96 -14.66
N VAL A 348 1.70 4.48 -13.44
CA VAL A 348 0.70 5.10 -12.58
C VAL A 348 1.14 6.49 -12.11
N ASP A 349 2.41 6.67 -11.75
CA ASP A 349 2.98 8.00 -11.45
C ASP A 349 2.99 8.92 -12.67
N HIS A 350 3.20 8.40 -13.88
CA HIS A 350 3.19 9.22 -15.10
C HIS A 350 1.78 9.61 -15.56
N PHE A 351 0.79 8.77 -15.25
CA PHE A 351 -0.62 9.03 -15.54
C PHE A 351 -1.20 10.15 -14.67
N GLN A 352 -0.77 10.21 -13.41
CA GLN A 352 -1.08 11.29 -12.47
C GLN A 352 -0.29 12.56 -12.80
#